data_AF-A0A177B2K4-F1
#
_entry.id   AF-A0A177B2K4-F1
#
_cell.length_a   1.000
_cell.length_b   1.000
_cell.length_c   1.000
_cell.angle_alpha   90.00
_cell.angle_beta   90.00
_cell.angle_gamma   90.00
#
_symmetry.space_group_name_H-M   'P 1'
#
loop_
_entity.id
_entity.type
_entity.pdbx_description
1 polymer ?
#
loop_
_entity_poly.entity_id
_entity_poly.type
_entity_poly.pdbx_seq_one_letter_code
_entity_poly.pdbx_strand_id
1 'polypeptide(L)'
;MKLYIDSTKLKLERIETVVQLRKKNRNEMIDKIRNIDSTFDDNGEIDMAVTSNASLSPELIKGLWNPDINVVKRKVFMLRKLLCVENPPIEDAINANILPRLNELLNCDMEEIRFHIAWILTNIACGFDEHIGAIVNSNCLDSLIKILKSQQDSQRVLKQTVWTLSNIAGENVRYRNLLINYDIITSLISLVDKTTTHIDVKIQAIWCLSNMCRRKDSPTPIKEIKQILNLAAKLIYSDNEHILRNSLWILAYICDGPCERMTLVLESGILDRLIEIVLHPNQELINPALRTIGNILAGSEKQTQLAIDASVLPVLINIAGAKHISKFIRKEAFWALSNIAAGNPSQIKQLIDDGGLKVVKSVFEEDNMQLQKEGLWSLCNMLGNAEGTYDIAESIVSQGLLECMIRLLKKNDFKIVDKTLDCLYKIFNLGEEKQPNFFTYAFEELDGMDVLFELQYKQSDVLFKKSQRIIINFFHSDDDTSD
;
A
#
# COMPACT_ATOMS: atom_id res chain seq x y z
N MET A 1 -22.11 -34.35 15.60
CA MET A 1 -21.83 -33.12 14.84
C MET A 1 -20.45 -32.60 15.24
N LYS A 2 -19.39 -33.06 14.56
CA LYS A 2 -18.01 -32.56 14.76
C LYS A 2 -17.67 -31.72 13.54
N LEU A 3 -17.51 -30.41 13.73
CA LEU A 3 -17.01 -29.47 12.73
C LEU A 3 -15.58 -29.88 12.34
N TYR A 4 -15.44 -30.53 11.19
CA TYR A 4 -14.16 -30.78 10.56
C TYR A 4 -13.69 -29.46 9.94
N ILE A 5 -12.92 -28.68 10.70
CA ILE A 5 -12.20 -27.52 10.17
C ILE A 5 -11.07 -28.09 9.31
N ASP A 6 -11.14 -27.85 8.00
CA ASP A 6 -10.16 -28.32 7.02
C ASP A 6 -8.77 -27.72 7.33
N SER A 7 -7.91 -28.56 7.90
CA SER A 7 -6.54 -28.22 8.30
C SER A 7 -5.67 -27.70 7.15
N THR A 8 -6.07 -27.97 5.90
CA THR A 8 -5.38 -27.54 4.68
C THR A 8 -5.64 -26.05 4.41
N LYS A 9 -6.87 -25.59 4.63
CA LYS A 9 -7.26 -24.17 4.50
C LYS A 9 -6.54 -23.29 5.52
N LEU A 10 -6.48 -23.74 6.79
CA LEU A 10 -5.73 -23.05 7.85
C LEU A 10 -4.21 -22.98 7.59
N LYS A 11 -3.64 -24.00 6.93
CA LYS A 11 -2.22 -23.99 6.54
C LYS A 11 -1.95 -23.02 5.40
N LEU A 12 -2.83 -22.95 4.39
CA LEU A 12 -2.73 -21.99 3.29
C LEU A 12 -2.90 -20.55 3.78
N GLU A 13 -3.88 -20.28 4.64
CA GLU A 13 -4.10 -18.96 5.27
C GLU A 13 -2.88 -18.55 6.13
N ARG A 14 -2.27 -19.48 6.87
CA ARG A 14 -1.02 -19.23 7.62
C ARG A 14 0.16 -18.92 6.70
N ILE A 15 0.33 -19.66 5.61
CA ILE A 15 1.41 -19.43 4.65
C ILE A 15 1.22 -18.08 3.95
N GLU A 16 0.01 -17.73 3.53
CA GLU A 16 -0.31 -16.42 2.97
C GLU A 16 -0.08 -15.30 3.97
N THR A 17 -0.47 -15.47 5.22
CA THR A 17 -0.22 -14.50 6.30
C THR A 17 1.27 -14.30 6.55
N VAL A 18 2.07 -15.38 6.56
CA VAL A 18 3.53 -15.31 6.74
C VAL A 18 4.22 -14.66 5.54
N VAL A 19 3.75 -14.93 4.32
CA VAL A 19 4.27 -14.28 3.11
C VAL A 19 3.90 -12.80 3.09
N GLN A 20 2.69 -12.44 3.50
CA GLN A 20 2.25 -11.05 3.65
C GLN A 20 3.09 -10.32 4.71
N LEU A 21 3.35 -10.93 5.87
CA LEU A 21 4.23 -10.38 6.91
C LEU A 21 5.65 -10.18 6.41
N ARG A 22 6.22 -11.15 5.68
CA ARG A 22 7.58 -11.02 5.09
C ARG A 22 7.63 -9.94 4.03
N LYS A 23 6.59 -9.81 3.19
CA LYS A 23 6.48 -8.72 2.21
C LYS A 23 6.32 -7.36 2.90
N LYS A 24 5.52 -7.28 3.96
CA LYS A 24 5.33 -6.07 4.77
C LYS A 24 6.64 -5.64 5.42
N ASN A 25 7.34 -6.54 6.12
CA ASN A 25 8.63 -6.25 6.74
C ASN A 25 9.69 -5.87 5.70
N ARG A 26 9.72 -6.54 4.54
CA ARG A 26 10.61 -6.20 3.43
C ARG A 26 10.29 -4.82 2.84
N ASN A 27 9.02 -4.48 2.65
CA ASN A 27 8.62 -3.18 2.14
C ASN A 27 8.88 -2.07 3.17
N GLU A 28 8.66 -2.30 4.46
CA GLU A 28 9.03 -1.38 5.54
C GLU A 28 10.54 -1.13 5.58
N MET A 29 11.35 -2.18 5.39
CA MET A 29 12.80 -2.06 5.28
C MET A 29 13.22 -1.34 4.00
N ILE A 30 12.59 -1.63 2.86
CA ILE A 30 12.81 -0.92 1.58
C ILE A 30 12.41 0.55 1.68
N ASP A 31 11.34 0.91 2.40
CA ASP A 31 10.93 2.30 2.62
C ASP A 31 11.92 3.03 3.54
N LYS A 32 12.46 2.34 4.57
CA LYS A 32 13.57 2.85 5.40
C LYS A 32 14.85 3.04 4.54
N ILE A 33 15.11 2.17 3.55
CA ILE A 33 16.29 2.20 2.66
C ILE A 33 16.17 3.21 1.51
N ARG A 34 15.01 3.34 0.85
CA ARG A 34 14.80 4.23 -0.32
C ARG A 34 15.05 5.71 -0.02
N ASN A 35 14.98 6.11 1.25
CA ASN A 35 15.32 7.48 1.67
C ASN A 35 16.80 7.65 2.04
N ILE A 36 17.60 6.58 2.16
CA ILE A 36 19.06 6.68 2.23
C ILE A 36 19.59 7.23 0.90
N ASP A 37 19.01 6.84 -0.24
CA ASP A 37 19.38 7.36 -1.56
C ASP A 37 19.05 8.86 -1.77
N SER A 38 18.31 9.49 -0.84
CA SER A 38 18.02 10.93 -0.86
C SER A 38 18.95 11.78 0.03
N THR A 39 19.95 11.17 0.68
CA THR A 39 20.95 11.88 1.49
C THR A 39 22.05 12.47 0.61
N PHE A 40 21.74 13.50 -0.17
CA PHE A 40 22.77 14.40 -0.66
C PHE A 40 23.08 15.41 0.46
N ASP A 41 24.31 15.39 0.96
CA ASP A 41 24.89 16.54 1.66
C ASP A 41 25.06 17.68 0.64
N ASP A 42 25.13 18.94 1.09
CA ASP A 42 25.40 20.13 0.25
C ASP A 42 26.74 20.01 -0.53
N ASN A 43 27.53 18.96 -0.26
CA ASN A 43 28.80 18.63 -0.90
C ASN A 43 28.76 17.43 -1.86
N GLY A 44 27.62 16.77 -2.09
CA GLY A 44 27.48 15.72 -3.11
C GLY A 44 28.24 14.40 -2.83
N GLU A 45 28.68 14.14 -1.59
CA GLU A 45 29.32 12.86 -1.24
C GLU A 45 28.31 11.81 -0.74
N ILE A 46 28.35 10.63 -1.36
CA ILE A 46 27.66 9.41 -0.88
C ILE A 46 28.39 8.92 0.36
N ASP A 47 27.81 9.09 1.54
CA ASP A 47 28.45 8.74 2.83
C ASP A 47 28.29 7.26 3.23
N MET A 48 28.22 6.35 2.26
CA MET A 48 28.40 4.92 2.53
C MET A 48 29.90 4.61 2.55
N ALA A 49 30.54 4.77 3.70
CA ALA A 49 31.86 4.21 3.92
C ALA A 49 31.76 2.68 3.92
N VAL A 50 32.22 2.04 2.84
CA VAL A 50 32.41 0.58 2.75
C VAL A 50 33.59 0.19 3.63
N THR A 51 33.41 0.20 4.94
CA THR A 51 34.35 -0.37 5.90
C THR A 51 33.63 -1.43 6.72
N SER A 52 33.97 -2.69 6.44
CA SER A 52 33.27 -3.88 6.93
C SER A 52 33.53 -4.24 8.40
N ASN A 53 34.33 -3.45 9.14
CA ASN A 53 34.64 -3.70 10.56
C ASN A 53 34.79 -2.38 11.34
N ALA A 54 33.73 -1.57 11.38
CA ALA A 54 33.75 -0.33 12.14
C ALA A 54 33.45 -0.61 13.63
N SER A 55 34.38 -0.29 14.54
CA SER A 55 34.22 -0.51 15.98
C SER A 55 34.32 0.80 16.78
N LEU A 56 33.61 0.85 17.89
CA LEU A 56 33.61 2.00 18.78
C LEU A 56 34.87 2.03 19.66
N SER A 57 35.78 2.97 19.42
CA SER A 57 37.04 3.05 20.18
C SER A 57 36.89 3.77 21.53
N PRO A 58 37.61 3.37 22.59
CA PRO A 58 37.62 4.08 23.88
C PRO A 58 38.03 5.55 23.78
N GLU A 59 38.93 5.87 22.84
CA GLU A 59 39.37 7.25 22.56
C GLU A 59 38.28 8.11 21.93
N LEU A 60 37.39 7.50 21.13
CA LEU A 60 36.22 8.17 20.58
C LEU A 60 35.26 8.54 21.71
N ILE A 61 34.92 7.56 22.56
CA ILE A 61 34.05 7.73 23.72
C ILE A 61 34.62 8.81 24.65
N LYS A 62 35.87 8.66 25.12
CA LYS A 62 36.52 9.63 26.03
C LYS A 62 36.54 11.05 25.45
N GLY A 63 36.64 11.18 24.14
CA GLY A 63 36.62 12.45 23.43
C GLY A 63 35.29 13.22 23.54
N LEU A 64 34.15 12.56 23.77
CA LEU A 64 32.85 13.20 23.93
C LEU A 64 32.72 14.01 25.23
N TRP A 65 33.53 13.67 26.25
CA TRP A 65 33.61 14.38 27.54
C TRP A 65 34.82 15.32 27.61
N ASN A 66 35.49 15.60 26.49
CA ASN A 66 36.62 16.52 26.49
C ASN A 66 36.16 17.95 26.83
N PRO A 67 36.91 18.72 27.63
CA PRO A 67 36.58 20.12 27.93
C PRO A 67 36.71 21.05 26.71
N ASP A 68 37.57 20.71 25.73
CA ASP A 68 37.66 21.46 24.47
C ASP A 68 36.53 21.05 23.53
N ILE A 69 35.62 21.98 23.25
CA ILE A 69 34.50 21.70 22.38
C ILE A 69 34.90 21.40 20.93
N ASN A 70 36.06 21.87 20.45
CA ASN A 70 36.54 21.49 19.12
C ASN A 70 36.96 20.02 19.06
N VAL A 71 37.41 19.46 20.19
CA VAL A 71 37.62 18.00 20.32
C VAL A 71 36.28 17.29 20.32
N VAL A 72 35.31 17.74 21.14
CA VAL A 72 33.97 17.15 21.19
C VAL A 72 33.32 17.14 19.82
N LYS A 73 33.34 18.27 19.10
CA LYS A 73 32.81 18.43 17.74
C LYS A 73 33.37 17.40 16.77
N ARG A 74 34.70 17.25 16.73
CA ARG A 74 35.37 16.24 15.89
C ARG A 74 34.94 14.82 16.26
N LYS A 75 34.80 14.54 17.56
CA LYS A 75 34.43 13.20 18.07
C LYS A 75 32.97 12.88 17.78
N VAL A 76 32.06 13.85 17.89
CA VAL A 76 30.66 13.71 17.47
C VAL A 76 30.57 13.45 15.96
N PHE A 77 31.34 14.17 15.13
CA PHE A 77 31.39 13.90 13.69
C PHE A 77 31.90 12.49 13.38
N MET A 78 32.98 12.05 14.02
CA MET A 78 33.52 10.69 13.87
C MET A 78 32.50 9.62 14.30
N LEU A 79 31.79 9.84 15.41
CA LEU A 79 30.73 8.95 15.87
C LEU A 79 29.57 8.87 14.87
N ARG A 80 29.19 10.01 14.26
CA ARG A 80 28.18 10.01 13.18
C ARG A 80 28.64 9.13 12.02
N LYS A 81 29.85 9.36 11.49
CA LYS A 81 30.41 8.56 10.38
C LYS A 81 30.43 7.06 10.71
N LEU A 82 30.83 6.71 11.94
CA LEU A 82 30.84 5.33 12.43
C LEU A 82 29.47 4.67 12.37
N LEU A 83 28.40 5.41 12.67
CA LEU A 83 27.03 4.90 12.69
C LEU A 83 26.32 4.97 11.33
N CYS A 84 26.97 5.46 10.27
CA CYS A 84 26.43 5.50 8.90
C CYS A 84 26.85 4.29 8.05
N VAL A 85 27.70 3.39 8.57
CA VAL A 85 28.16 2.20 7.84
C VAL A 85 27.05 1.14 7.73
N GLU A 86 27.20 0.17 6.81
CA GLU A 86 26.18 -0.88 6.54
C GLU A 86 25.81 -1.71 7.78
N ASN A 87 26.76 -1.97 8.68
CA ASN A 87 26.56 -2.68 9.95
C ASN A 87 27.07 -1.82 11.11
N PRO A 88 26.31 -0.81 11.56
CA PRO A 88 26.78 0.15 12.54
C PRO A 88 26.80 -0.45 13.96
N PRO A 89 27.81 -0.15 14.80
CA PRO A 89 27.89 -0.64 16.19
C PRO A 89 26.94 0.13 17.13
N ILE A 90 25.63 0.10 16.84
CA ILE A 90 24.59 0.81 17.60
C ILE A 90 24.54 0.31 19.05
N GLU A 91 24.60 -1.01 19.24
CA GLU A 91 24.51 -1.64 20.55
C GLU A 91 25.70 -1.24 21.44
N ASP A 92 26.92 -1.25 20.89
CA ASP A 92 28.13 -0.81 21.60
C ASP A 92 28.04 0.68 21.99
N ALA A 93 27.49 1.51 21.10
CA ALA A 93 27.27 2.94 21.36
C ALA A 93 26.31 3.18 22.52
N ILE A 94 25.20 2.42 22.57
CA ILE A 94 24.24 2.48 23.68
C ILE A 94 24.87 1.97 24.98
N ASN A 95 25.55 0.82 24.95
CA ASN A 95 26.20 0.22 26.10
C ASN A 95 27.36 1.06 26.66
N ALA A 96 28.01 1.86 25.82
CA ALA A 96 28.99 2.86 26.23
C ALA A 96 28.38 4.10 26.93
N ASN A 97 27.05 4.12 27.14
CA ASN A 97 26.31 5.16 27.85
C ASN A 97 26.57 6.58 27.30
N ILE A 98 26.66 6.71 25.97
CA ILE A 98 26.91 8.01 25.32
C ILE A 98 25.67 8.90 25.27
N LEU A 99 24.46 8.32 25.30
CA LEU A 99 23.21 9.04 25.05
C LEU A 99 22.94 10.19 26.05
N PRO A 100 23.17 10.05 27.38
CA PRO A 100 23.03 11.19 28.29
C PRO A 100 23.95 12.36 27.92
N ARG A 101 25.18 12.07 27.49
CA ARG A 101 26.13 13.10 27.03
C ARG A 101 25.69 13.71 25.71
N LEU A 102 25.14 12.92 24.79
CA LEU A 102 24.57 13.45 23.55
C LEU A 102 23.37 14.36 23.83
N ASN A 103 22.54 14.04 24.82
CA ASN A 103 21.43 14.90 25.24
C ASN A 103 21.91 16.26 25.78
N GLU A 104 22.95 16.28 26.61
CA GLU A 104 23.57 17.54 27.07
C GLU A 104 24.07 18.38 25.90
N LEU A 105 24.81 17.76 24.97
CA LEU A 105 25.38 18.43 23.80
C LEU A 105 24.32 18.87 22.78
N LEU A 106 23.17 18.20 22.72
CA LEU A 106 22.03 18.61 21.88
C LEU A 106 21.42 19.94 22.35
N ASN A 107 21.69 20.36 23.60
CA ASN A 107 21.26 21.65 24.14
C ASN A 107 22.37 22.73 24.11
N CYS A 108 23.52 22.48 23.49
CA CYS A 108 24.56 23.51 23.34
C CYS A 108 24.24 24.50 22.22
N ASP A 109 24.95 25.65 22.18
CA ASP A 109 24.71 26.70 21.18
C ASP A 109 25.29 26.40 19.79
N MET A 110 26.08 25.33 19.64
CA MET A 110 26.70 24.97 18.36
C MET A 110 25.80 24.12 17.46
N GLU A 111 25.28 24.75 16.40
CA GLU A 111 24.47 24.12 15.36
C GLU A 111 25.08 22.83 14.82
N GLU A 112 26.37 22.83 14.48
CA GLU A 112 27.03 21.68 13.86
C GLU A 112 27.07 20.45 14.79
N ILE A 113 27.23 20.67 16.10
CA ILE A 113 27.15 19.59 17.10
C ILE A 113 25.72 19.05 17.15
N ARG A 114 24.72 19.93 17.26
CA ARG A 114 23.30 19.52 17.29
C ARG A 114 22.91 18.75 16.03
N PHE A 115 23.39 19.19 14.86
CA PHE A 115 23.17 18.53 13.58
C PHE A 115 23.72 17.10 13.56
N HIS A 116 24.98 16.91 13.93
CA HIS A 116 25.58 15.58 13.95
C HIS A 116 24.94 14.67 15.00
N ILE A 117 24.57 15.21 16.17
CA ILE A 117 23.87 14.44 17.21
C ILE A 117 22.48 14.02 16.73
N ALA A 118 21.71 14.92 16.11
CA ALA A 118 20.42 14.57 15.55
C ALA A 118 20.54 13.41 14.55
N TRP A 119 21.60 13.39 13.73
CA TRP A 119 21.87 12.32 12.78
C TRP A 119 22.29 11.00 13.46
N ILE A 120 23.17 11.06 14.46
CA ILE A 120 23.48 9.90 15.30
C ILE A 120 22.20 9.28 15.87
N LEU A 121 21.30 10.11 16.41
CA LEU A 121 20.03 9.66 16.95
C LEU A 121 19.10 9.10 15.87
N THR A 122 19.13 9.62 14.64
CA THR A 122 18.38 9.04 13.50
C THR A 122 18.83 7.62 13.22
N ASN A 123 20.15 7.37 13.19
CA ASN A 123 20.70 6.05 12.91
C ASN A 123 20.40 5.07 14.05
N ILE A 124 20.46 5.52 15.31
CA ILE A 124 20.02 4.71 16.45
C ILE A 124 18.52 4.41 16.36
N ALA A 125 17.70 5.38 15.95
CA ALA A 125 16.26 5.22 15.79
C ALA A 125 15.86 4.34 14.59
N CYS A 126 16.78 3.99 13.68
CA CYS A 126 16.54 3.00 12.64
C CYS A 126 16.53 1.55 13.18
N GLY A 127 17.05 1.34 14.40
CA GLY A 127 17.17 0.05 15.06
C GLY A 127 15.85 -0.51 15.62
N PHE A 128 15.95 -1.33 16.66
CA PHE A 128 14.82 -2.04 17.26
C PHE A 128 14.17 -1.25 18.42
N ASP A 129 13.11 -1.79 19.01
CA ASP A 129 12.34 -1.15 20.10
C ASP A 129 13.24 -0.71 21.26
N GLU A 130 14.25 -1.51 21.59
CA GLU A 130 15.23 -1.23 22.66
C GLU A 130 16.08 0.01 22.36
N HIS A 131 16.48 0.21 21.10
CA HIS A 131 17.31 1.34 20.67
C HIS A 131 16.55 2.65 20.80
N ILE A 132 15.28 2.67 20.37
CA ILE A 132 14.41 3.82 20.56
C ILE A 132 14.11 4.03 22.05
N GLY A 133 13.96 2.95 22.82
CA GLY A 133 13.78 3.00 24.27
C GLY A 133 14.95 3.71 24.96
N ALA A 134 16.18 3.46 24.51
CA ALA A 134 17.37 4.15 25.00
C ALA A 134 17.36 5.66 24.68
N ILE A 135 16.87 6.07 23.49
CA ILE A 135 16.69 7.49 23.14
C ILE A 135 15.67 8.16 24.08
N VAL A 136 14.57 7.48 24.40
CA VAL A 136 13.56 7.99 25.33
C VAL A 136 14.13 8.11 26.75
N ASN A 137 14.76 7.06 27.27
CA ASN A 137 15.28 7.00 28.65
C ASN A 137 16.45 7.98 28.90
N SER A 138 17.10 8.48 27.86
CA SER A 138 18.20 9.44 27.95
C SER A 138 17.77 10.91 27.81
N ASN A 139 16.45 11.19 27.74
CA ASN A 139 15.86 12.51 27.47
C ASN A 139 16.24 13.13 26.11
N CYS A 140 16.92 12.38 25.23
CA CYS A 140 17.22 12.83 23.88
C CYS A 140 15.93 13.17 23.11
N LEU A 141 14.85 12.39 23.34
CA LEU A 141 13.55 12.65 22.73
C LEU A 141 12.98 14.02 23.12
N ASP A 142 13.01 14.38 24.41
CA ASP A 142 12.51 15.68 24.88
C ASP A 142 13.29 16.85 24.25
N SER A 143 14.60 16.71 24.14
CA SER A 143 15.45 17.72 23.48
C SER A 143 15.13 17.86 21.99
N LEU A 144 14.90 16.75 21.27
CA LEU A 144 14.45 16.78 19.87
C LEU A 144 13.08 17.45 19.72
N ILE A 145 12.14 17.17 20.63
CA ILE A 145 10.82 17.81 20.64
C ILE A 145 10.93 19.30 20.92
N LYS A 146 11.82 19.71 21.84
CA LYS A 146 12.10 21.13 22.12
C LYS A 146 12.64 21.85 20.87
N ILE A 147 13.56 21.23 20.13
CA ILE A 147 14.07 21.76 18.85
C ILE A 147 12.93 21.91 17.82
N LEU A 148 12.10 20.87 17.66
CA LEU A 148 10.96 20.90 16.74
C LEU A 148 9.95 22.01 17.12
N LYS A 149 9.63 22.16 18.41
CA LYS A 149 8.65 23.13 18.89
C LYS A 149 9.15 24.57 18.80
N SER A 150 10.44 24.82 19.05
CA SER A 150 10.98 26.17 18.93
C SER A 150 11.02 26.64 17.48
N GLN A 151 11.30 25.72 16.54
CA GLN A 151 11.50 26.03 15.11
C GLN A 151 12.50 27.17 14.86
N GLN A 152 13.42 27.39 15.80
CA GLN A 152 14.43 28.46 15.77
C GLN A 152 15.79 27.95 15.29
N ASP A 153 15.98 26.63 15.21
CA ASP A 153 17.23 26.04 14.75
C ASP A 153 17.40 26.15 13.23
N SER A 154 18.60 25.84 12.76
CA SER A 154 18.90 25.78 11.33
C SER A 154 18.02 24.76 10.60
N GLN A 155 17.79 24.98 9.30
CA GLN A 155 17.00 24.08 8.48
C GLN A 155 17.57 22.65 8.43
N ARG A 156 18.91 22.51 8.50
CA ARG A 156 19.55 21.18 8.54
C ARG A 156 19.30 20.44 9.85
N VAL A 157 19.33 21.13 10.99
CA VAL A 157 19.03 20.53 12.29
C VAL A 157 17.55 20.15 12.33
N LEU A 158 16.65 21.04 11.90
CA LEU A 158 15.22 20.76 11.83
C LEU A 158 14.91 19.55 10.93
N LYS A 159 15.50 19.48 9.73
CA LYS A 159 15.35 18.32 8.82
C LYS A 159 15.73 17.02 9.54
N GLN A 160 16.89 16.99 10.18
CA GLN A 160 17.39 15.79 10.85
C GLN A 160 16.57 15.44 12.10
N THR A 161 16.17 16.42 12.89
CA THR A 161 15.28 16.24 14.04
C THR A 161 13.95 15.63 13.62
N VAL A 162 13.31 16.15 12.58
CA VAL A 162 12.05 15.61 12.06
C VAL A 162 12.25 14.20 11.51
N TRP A 163 13.39 13.90 10.91
CA TRP A 163 13.72 12.53 10.49
C TRP A 163 13.81 11.56 11.67
N THR A 164 14.57 11.90 12.71
CA THR A 164 14.63 11.06 13.91
C THR A 164 13.25 10.81 14.49
N LEU A 165 12.43 11.85 14.62
CA LEU A 165 11.05 11.72 15.14
C LEU A 165 10.17 10.86 14.24
N SER A 166 10.37 10.91 12.92
CA SER A 166 9.64 10.07 11.97
C SER A 166 9.99 8.58 12.10
N ASN A 167 11.27 8.25 12.30
CA ASN A 167 11.70 6.87 12.57
C ASN A 167 11.05 6.35 13.87
N ILE A 168 11.05 7.19 14.92
CA ILE A 168 10.39 6.90 16.20
C ILE A 168 8.88 6.69 16.01
N ALA A 169 8.22 7.54 15.23
CA ALA A 169 6.79 7.42 14.95
C ALA A 169 6.43 6.15 14.15
N GLY A 170 7.29 5.75 13.22
CA GLY A 170 7.08 4.59 12.36
C GLY A 170 7.22 3.24 13.08
N GLU A 171 8.03 3.17 14.13
CA GLU A 171 8.43 1.89 14.73
C GLU A 171 7.29 1.12 15.39
N ASN A 172 6.50 1.76 16.25
CA ASN A 172 5.32 1.13 16.85
C ASN A 172 4.29 2.13 17.39
N VAL A 173 3.13 1.59 17.76
CA VAL A 173 1.98 2.34 18.26
C VAL A 173 2.30 3.10 19.55
N ARG A 174 3.14 2.53 20.43
CA ARG A 174 3.54 3.15 21.70
C ARG A 174 4.27 4.47 21.42
N TYR A 175 5.31 4.44 20.58
CA TYR A 175 6.09 5.63 20.27
C TYR A 175 5.32 6.66 19.44
N ARG A 176 4.51 6.21 18.49
CA ARG A 176 3.61 7.13 17.77
C ARG A 176 2.68 7.88 18.73
N ASN A 177 2.02 7.16 19.64
CA ASN A 177 1.10 7.77 20.60
C ASN A 177 1.83 8.68 21.61
N LEU A 178 3.06 8.31 22.00
CA LEU A 178 3.93 9.17 22.80
C LEU A 178 4.17 10.51 22.09
N LEU A 179 4.56 10.50 20.81
CA LEU A 179 4.77 11.71 20.02
C LEU A 179 3.49 12.53 19.83
N ILE A 180 2.33 11.88 19.68
CA ILE A 180 1.03 12.55 19.64
C ILE A 180 0.76 13.29 20.97
N ASN A 181 1.05 12.67 22.11
CA ASN A 181 0.89 13.30 23.43
C ASN A 181 1.81 14.51 23.62
N TYR A 182 2.96 14.54 22.95
CA TYR A 182 3.82 15.72 22.88
C TYR A 182 3.31 16.81 21.94
N ASP A 183 2.17 16.62 21.27
CA ASP A 183 1.58 17.56 20.31
C ASP A 183 2.53 17.92 19.15
N ILE A 184 3.29 16.93 18.67
CA ILE A 184 4.22 17.20 17.56
C ILE A 184 3.49 17.42 16.23
N ILE A 185 2.26 16.93 16.07
CA ILE A 185 1.47 17.11 14.84
C ILE A 185 1.24 18.60 14.55
N THR A 186 0.84 19.37 15.57
CA THR A 186 0.68 20.83 15.45
C THR A 186 1.99 21.51 15.03
N SER A 187 3.10 21.05 15.59
CA SER A 187 4.43 21.58 15.27
C SER A 187 4.87 21.24 13.83
N LEU A 188 4.59 20.02 13.37
CA LEU A 188 4.89 19.58 12.00
C LEU A 188 4.04 20.32 10.97
N ILE A 189 2.74 20.52 11.24
CA ILE A 189 1.86 21.32 10.37
C ILE A 189 2.38 22.75 10.29
N SER A 190 2.74 23.35 11.42
CA SER A 190 3.30 24.70 11.47
C SER A 190 4.61 24.82 10.65
N LEU A 191 5.49 23.81 10.68
CA LEU A 191 6.68 23.80 9.83
C LEU A 191 6.33 23.81 8.34
N VAL A 192 5.31 23.05 7.92
CA VAL A 192 4.88 22.96 6.52
C VAL A 192 4.24 24.27 6.06
N ASP A 193 3.38 24.88 6.88
CA ASP A 193 2.67 26.12 6.55
C ASP A 193 3.60 27.34 6.49
N LYS A 194 4.68 27.35 7.28
CA LYS A 194 5.61 28.48 7.35
C LYS A 194 6.36 28.65 6.02
N THR A 195 6.24 29.83 5.42
CA THR A 195 6.83 30.17 4.11
C THR A 195 8.35 30.15 4.11
N THR A 196 8.97 30.46 5.26
CA THR A 196 10.43 30.50 5.41
C THR A 196 11.07 29.12 5.62
N THR A 197 10.27 28.08 5.84
CA THR A 197 10.80 26.72 6.03
C THR A 197 11.29 26.16 4.69
N HIS A 198 12.50 25.61 4.68
CA HIS A 198 13.10 25.01 3.50
C HIS A 198 12.27 23.81 3.01
N ILE A 199 12.19 23.62 1.69
CA ILE A 199 11.34 22.60 1.06
C ILE A 199 11.61 21.20 1.59
N ASP A 200 12.88 20.84 1.80
CA ASP A 200 13.27 19.53 2.37
C ASP A 200 12.72 19.30 3.77
N VAL A 201 12.69 20.34 4.61
CA VAL A 201 12.13 20.23 5.97
C VAL A 201 10.63 19.99 5.88
N LYS A 202 9.94 20.65 4.93
CA LYS A 202 8.51 20.43 4.68
C LYS A 202 8.25 19.00 4.21
N ILE A 203 9.00 18.51 3.23
CA ILE A 203 8.90 17.13 2.73
C ILE A 203 9.09 16.14 3.88
N GLN A 204 10.11 16.35 4.71
CA GLN A 204 10.40 15.50 5.87
C GLN A 204 9.27 15.53 6.91
N ALA A 205 8.67 16.70 7.15
CA ALA A 205 7.53 16.84 8.06
C ALA A 205 6.28 16.12 7.54
N ILE A 206 5.96 16.25 6.25
CA ILE A 206 4.84 15.55 5.61
C ILE A 206 5.08 14.02 5.66
N TRP A 207 6.31 13.57 5.44
CA TRP A 207 6.66 12.16 5.56
C TRP A 207 6.47 11.63 7.00
N CYS A 208 6.86 12.42 8.02
CA CYS A 208 6.59 12.08 9.42
C CYS A 208 5.07 11.94 9.70
N LEU A 209 4.26 12.88 9.21
CA LEU A 209 2.80 12.79 9.31
C LEU A 209 2.23 11.56 8.58
N SER A 210 2.82 11.17 7.44
CA SER A 210 2.46 9.95 6.71
C SER A 210 2.72 8.68 7.54
N ASN A 211 3.90 8.58 8.18
CA ASN A 211 4.22 7.48 9.09
C ASN A 211 3.25 7.40 10.28
N MET A 212 2.79 8.54 10.79
CA MET A 212 1.76 8.56 11.83
C MET A 212 0.42 8.01 11.35
N CYS A 213 0.10 8.05 10.06
CA CYS A 213 -1.16 7.52 9.52
C CYS A 213 -1.11 6.02 9.17
N ARG A 214 0.07 5.43 8.97
CA ARG A 214 0.29 4.11 8.32
C ARG A 214 -0.36 2.88 8.98
N ARG A 215 -0.68 2.89 10.28
CA ARG A 215 -1.09 1.68 11.03
C ARG A 215 -2.59 1.48 11.10
N LYS A 216 -3.10 0.53 10.32
CA LYS A 216 -4.53 0.12 10.28
C LYS A 216 -5.09 -0.44 11.60
N ASP A 217 -4.40 -1.41 12.20
CA ASP A 217 -4.92 -2.17 13.37
C ASP A 217 -4.94 -1.37 14.68
N SER A 218 -4.28 -0.21 14.70
CA SER A 218 -4.23 0.67 15.87
C SER A 218 -4.07 2.09 15.38
N PRO A 219 -5.14 2.70 14.86
CA PRO A 219 -4.99 3.84 14.00
C PRO A 219 -4.96 5.15 14.80
N THR A 220 -4.30 6.19 14.27
CA THR A 220 -4.13 7.49 14.95
C THR A 220 -5.47 8.12 15.32
N PRO A 221 -5.67 8.75 16.49
CA PRO A 221 -7.00 9.17 16.89
C PRO A 221 -7.61 10.21 15.93
N ILE A 222 -8.94 10.24 15.86
CA ILE A 222 -9.69 11.00 14.84
C ILE A 222 -9.41 12.51 14.88
N LYS A 223 -9.21 13.07 16.07
CA LYS A 223 -8.89 14.49 16.25
C LYS A 223 -7.62 14.86 15.49
N GLU A 224 -6.58 14.03 15.61
CA GLU A 224 -5.30 14.21 14.95
C GLU A 224 -5.42 13.95 13.44
N ILE A 225 -6.18 12.92 13.04
CA ILE A 225 -6.46 12.63 11.62
C ILE A 225 -7.11 13.82 10.92
N LYS A 226 -8.07 14.50 11.56
CA LYS A 226 -8.72 15.70 10.97
C LYS A 226 -7.71 16.81 10.69
N GLN A 227 -6.76 17.05 11.60
CA GLN A 227 -5.72 18.06 11.40
C GLN A 227 -4.79 17.69 10.24
N ILE A 228 -4.34 16.42 10.20
CA ILE A 228 -3.46 15.90 9.14
C ILE A 228 -4.18 15.92 7.78
N LEU A 229 -5.45 15.52 7.73
CA LEU A 229 -6.28 15.54 6.53
C LEU A 229 -6.44 16.95 5.98
N ASN A 230 -6.74 17.94 6.83
CA ASN A 230 -6.90 19.33 6.40
C ASN A 230 -5.61 19.87 5.75
N LEU A 231 -4.44 19.46 6.23
CA LEU A 231 -3.18 19.80 5.59
C LEU A 231 -3.02 19.06 4.26
N ALA A 232 -3.17 17.72 4.26
CA ALA A 232 -2.98 16.90 3.05
C ALA A 232 -3.92 17.31 1.91
N ALA A 233 -5.18 17.63 2.21
CA ALA A 233 -6.18 18.10 1.24
C ALA A 233 -5.77 19.40 0.53
N LYS A 234 -5.00 20.28 1.19
CA LYS A 234 -4.41 21.47 0.55
C LYS A 234 -3.18 21.11 -0.28
N LEU A 235 -2.33 20.23 0.25
CA LEU A 235 -1.03 19.92 -0.35
C LEU A 235 -1.12 19.08 -1.63
N ILE A 236 -2.24 18.40 -1.90
CA ILE A 236 -2.43 17.70 -3.19
C ILE A 236 -2.56 18.64 -4.40
N TYR A 237 -2.61 19.94 -4.18
CA TYR A 237 -2.57 20.98 -5.22
C TYR A 237 -1.17 21.60 -5.36
N SER A 238 -0.17 21.09 -4.66
CA SER A 238 1.22 21.55 -4.76
C SER A 238 1.83 21.17 -6.11
N ASP A 239 2.56 22.10 -6.74
CA ASP A 239 3.38 21.84 -7.93
C ASP A 239 4.65 21.02 -7.61
N ASN A 240 5.06 20.99 -6.34
CA ASN A 240 6.19 20.18 -5.92
C ASN A 240 5.77 18.71 -5.81
N GLU A 241 6.27 17.86 -6.71
CA GLU A 241 5.93 16.44 -6.79
C GLU A 241 6.25 15.66 -5.51
N HIS A 242 7.30 16.02 -4.76
CA HIS A 242 7.63 15.34 -3.51
C HIS A 242 6.62 15.66 -2.39
N ILE A 243 6.19 16.93 -2.27
CA ILE A 243 5.09 17.30 -1.37
C ILE A 243 3.83 16.54 -1.78
N LEU A 244 3.45 16.63 -3.05
CA LEU A 244 2.26 16.00 -3.60
C LEU A 244 2.24 14.49 -3.33
N ARG A 245 3.33 13.78 -3.66
CA ARG A 245 3.49 12.34 -3.42
C ARG A 245 3.30 11.96 -1.95
N ASN A 246 3.97 12.66 -1.04
CA ASN A 246 3.88 12.34 0.39
C ASN A 246 2.48 12.65 0.95
N SER A 247 1.83 13.71 0.47
CA SER A 247 0.44 14.03 0.83
C SER A 247 -0.56 12.99 0.32
N LEU A 248 -0.35 12.43 -0.87
CA LEU A 248 -1.18 11.32 -1.38
C LEU A 248 -1.02 10.05 -0.52
N TRP A 249 0.18 9.76 -0.03
CA TRP A 249 0.39 8.63 0.89
C TRP A 249 -0.32 8.82 2.23
N ILE A 250 -0.36 10.05 2.76
CA ILE A 250 -1.18 10.38 3.94
C ILE A 250 -2.63 9.99 3.68
N LEU A 251 -3.20 10.42 2.56
CA LEU A 251 -4.60 10.11 2.21
C LEU A 251 -4.83 8.61 2.05
N ALA A 252 -3.91 7.91 1.38
CA ALA A 252 -3.98 6.46 1.20
C ALA A 252 -4.03 5.72 2.55
N TYR A 253 -3.19 6.13 3.50
CA TYR A 253 -3.16 5.54 4.85
C TYR A 253 -4.37 5.93 5.71
N ILE A 254 -4.92 7.14 5.55
CA ILE A 254 -6.17 7.53 6.20
C ILE A 254 -7.32 6.65 5.71
N CYS A 255 -7.40 6.39 4.40
CA CYS A 255 -8.44 5.56 3.79
C CYS A 255 -8.25 4.05 4.05
N ASP A 256 -7.05 3.56 4.37
CA ASP A 256 -6.82 2.16 4.80
C ASP A 256 -7.18 1.93 6.28
N GLY A 257 -8.13 2.71 6.81
CA GLY A 257 -8.63 2.64 8.18
C GLY A 257 -10.13 2.34 8.26
N PRO A 258 -10.76 2.55 9.44
CA PRO A 258 -12.20 2.39 9.60
C PRO A 258 -13.02 3.31 8.68
N CYS A 259 -14.24 2.89 8.33
CA CYS A 259 -15.09 3.59 7.35
C CYS A 259 -15.31 5.08 7.63
N GLU A 260 -15.36 5.50 8.89
CA GLU A 260 -15.50 6.90 9.29
C GLU A 260 -14.41 7.79 8.66
N ARG A 261 -13.19 7.28 8.44
CA ARG A 261 -12.10 8.05 7.85
C ARG A 261 -12.25 8.29 6.36
N MET A 262 -12.75 7.29 5.65
CA MET A 262 -13.08 7.43 4.22
C MET A 262 -14.15 8.50 4.05
N THR A 263 -15.14 8.56 4.94
CA THR A 263 -16.12 9.64 4.98
C THR A 263 -15.47 11.01 5.17
N LEU A 264 -14.53 11.16 6.11
CA LEU A 264 -13.81 12.43 6.29
C LEU A 264 -13.07 12.86 5.01
N VAL A 265 -12.41 11.92 4.33
CA VAL A 265 -11.71 12.21 3.06
C VAL A 265 -12.70 12.64 1.97
N LEU A 266 -13.84 11.98 1.84
CA LEU A 266 -14.89 12.38 0.90
C LEU A 266 -15.46 13.77 1.23
N GLU A 267 -15.73 14.05 2.50
CA GLU A 267 -16.24 15.34 2.97
C GLU A 267 -15.25 16.49 2.78
N SER A 268 -13.96 16.20 2.60
CA SER A 268 -12.95 17.22 2.30
C SER A 268 -13.00 17.73 0.85
N GLY A 269 -13.81 17.12 -0.02
CA GLY A 269 -14.04 17.60 -1.39
C GLY A 269 -12.87 17.37 -2.36
N ILE A 270 -11.93 16.49 -2.02
CA ILE A 270 -10.71 16.27 -2.81
C ILE A 270 -10.80 15.14 -3.85
N LEU A 271 -11.96 14.51 -3.98
CA LEU A 271 -12.12 13.31 -4.81
C LEU A 271 -11.83 13.59 -6.29
N ASP A 272 -12.34 14.70 -6.84
CA ASP A 272 -12.09 15.09 -8.24
C ASP A 272 -10.59 15.29 -8.51
N ARG A 273 -9.87 15.89 -7.55
CA ARG A 273 -8.43 16.08 -7.64
C ARG A 273 -7.67 14.76 -7.58
N LEU A 274 -8.11 13.80 -6.77
CA LEU A 274 -7.52 12.46 -6.75
C LEU A 274 -7.69 11.76 -8.11
N ILE A 275 -8.87 11.89 -8.73
CA ILE A 275 -9.17 11.33 -10.05
C ILE A 275 -8.28 11.97 -11.12
N GLU A 276 -8.10 13.28 -11.08
CA GLU A 276 -7.18 14.00 -11.97
C GLU A 276 -5.73 13.50 -11.83
N ILE A 277 -5.23 13.35 -10.59
CA ILE A 277 -3.86 12.90 -10.32
C ILE A 277 -3.62 11.47 -10.81
N VAL A 278 -4.64 10.61 -10.81
CA VAL A 278 -4.53 9.24 -11.32
C VAL A 278 -4.23 9.19 -12.83
N LEU A 279 -4.46 10.29 -13.55
CA LEU A 279 -4.09 10.47 -14.96
C LEU A 279 -2.72 11.16 -15.16
N HIS A 280 -1.99 11.46 -14.08
CA HIS A 280 -0.70 12.14 -14.14
C HIS A 280 0.38 11.26 -14.80
N PRO A 281 1.33 11.81 -15.58
CA PRO A 281 2.39 10.99 -16.22
C PRO A 281 3.36 10.34 -15.23
N ASN A 282 3.57 10.95 -14.06
CA ASN A 282 4.45 10.41 -13.01
C ASN A 282 3.76 9.27 -12.22
N GLN A 283 4.22 8.03 -12.45
CA GLN A 283 3.73 6.82 -11.79
C GLN A 283 3.84 6.84 -10.26
N GLU A 284 4.80 7.59 -9.71
CA GLU A 284 4.95 7.72 -8.25
C GLU A 284 3.80 8.50 -7.60
N LEU A 285 3.09 9.33 -8.38
CA LEU A 285 1.89 10.05 -7.95
C LEU A 285 0.62 9.23 -8.17
N ILE A 286 0.55 8.49 -9.29
CA ILE A 286 -0.59 7.63 -9.61
C ILE A 286 -0.82 6.59 -8.51
N ASN A 287 0.24 5.91 -8.06
CA ASN A 287 0.15 4.81 -7.10
C ASN A 287 -0.60 5.17 -5.80
N PRO A 288 -0.19 6.20 -5.03
CA PRO A 288 -0.89 6.56 -3.81
C PRO A 288 -2.28 7.18 -4.05
N ALA A 289 -2.48 7.91 -5.16
CA ALA A 289 -3.80 8.43 -5.52
C ALA A 289 -4.79 7.30 -5.82
N LEU A 290 -4.38 6.34 -6.66
CA LEU A 290 -5.16 5.16 -7.01
C LEU A 290 -5.42 4.27 -5.78
N ARG A 291 -4.44 4.15 -4.88
CA ARG A 291 -4.63 3.43 -3.61
C ARG A 291 -5.67 4.12 -2.73
N THR A 292 -5.65 5.45 -2.65
CA THR A 292 -6.65 6.23 -1.91
C THR A 292 -8.05 5.96 -2.46
N ILE A 293 -8.22 6.06 -3.78
CA ILE A 293 -9.50 5.79 -4.46
C ILE A 293 -9.95 4.34 -4.24
N GLY A 294 -9.08 3.37 -4.45
CA GLY A 294 -9.44 1.96 -4.29
C GLY A 294 -9.82 1.61 -2.85
N ASN A 295 -9.20 2.25 -1.85
CA ASN A 295 -9.60 2.12 -0.45
C ASN A 295 -11.02 2.70 -0.22
N ILE A 296 -11.32 3.88 -0.77
CA ILE A 296 -12.68 4.47 -0.72
C ILE A 296 -13.72 3.51 -1.33
N LEU A 297 -13.39 2.89 -2.48
CA LEU A 297 -14.25 1.94 -3.18
C LEU A 297 -14.43 0.61 -2.43
N ALA A 298 -13.51 0.25 -1.54
CA ALA A 298 -13.63 -0.89 -0.63
C ALA A 298 -14.50 -0.58 0.62
N GLY A 299 -15.02 0.64 0.72
CA GLY A 299 -15.86 1.10 1.81
C GLY A 299 -17.32 0.64 1.69
N SER A 300 -18.22 1.41 2.29
CA SER A 300 -19.67 1.17 2.19
C SER A 300 -20.22 1.47 0.81
N GLU A 301 -21.39 0.92 0.47
CA GLU A 301 -22.09 1.20 -0.79
C GLU A 301 -22.25 2.70 -1.06
N LYS A 302 -22.55 3.51 -0.03
CA LYS A 302 -22.65 4.97 -0.16
C LYS A 302 -21.32 5.62 -0.57
N GLN A 303 -20.21 5.15 0.00
CA GLN A 303 -18.87 5.68 -0.31
C GLN A 303 -18.45 5.30 -1.73
N THR A 304 -18.73 4.05 -2.14
CA THR A 304 -18.53 3.59 -3.51
C THR A 304 -19.37 4.40 -4.49
N GLN A 305 -20.65 4.68 -4.18
CA GLN A 305 -21.51 5.47 -5.05
C GLN A 305 -21.02 6.91 -5.21
N LEU A 306 -20.56 7.57 -4.14
CA LEU A 306 -19.99 8.93 -4.23
C LEU A 306 -18.77 8.98 -5.17
N ALA A 307 -17.94 7.94 -5.18
CA ALA A 307 -16.82 7.85 -6.11
C ALA A 307 -17.28 7.60 -7.55
N ILE A 308 -18.31 6.77 -7.76
CA ILE A 308 -18.91 6.57 -9.08
C ILE A 308 -19.53 7.88 -9.61
N ASP A 309 -20.27 8.60 -8.78
CA ASP A 309 -20.90 9.88 -9.14
C ASP A 309 -19.85 10.94 -9.54
N ALA A 310 -18.63 10.85 -8.98
CA ALA A 310 -17.47 11.65 -9.37
C ALA A 310 -16.76 11.16 -10.65
N SER A 311 -17.38 10.27 -11.43
CA SER A 311 -16.86 9.74 -12.70
C SER A 311 -15.53 8.97 -12.58
N VAL A 312 -15.34 8.22 -11.50
CA VAL A 312 -14.13 7.40 -11.32
C VAL A 312 -14.05 6.21 -12.28
N LEU A 313 -15.20 5.68 -12.72
CA LEU A 313 -15.30 4.46 -13.51
C LEU A 313 -14.56 4.55 -14.87
N PRO A 314 -14.83 5.55 -15.74
CA PRO A 314 -14.11 5.69 -17.01
C PRO A 314 -12.59 5.79 -16.85
N VAL A 315 -12.14 6.47 -15.79
CA VAL A 315 -10.72 6.64 -15.48
C VAL A 315 -10.07 5.30 -15.12
N LEU A 316 -10.69 4.52 -14.23
CA LEU A 316 -10.20 3.20 -13.83
C LEU A 316 -10.19 2.20 -15.00
N ILE A 317 -11.25 2.21 -15.83
CA ILE A 317 -11.38 1.36 -17.01
C ILE A 317 -10.26 1.67 -18.01
N ASN A 318 -10.02 2.95 -18.31
CA ASN A 318 -8.94 3.37 -19.20
C ASN A 318 -7.57 2.90 -18.68
N ILE A 319 -7.29 3.11 -17.38
CA ILE A 319 -6.01 2.72 -16.79
C ILE A 319 -5.82 1.20 -16.80
N ALA A 320 -6.85 0.44 -16.44
CA ALA A 320 -6.80 -1.02 -16.41
C ALA A 320 -6.51 -1.61 -17.81
N GLY A 321 -7.08 -1.04 -18.88
CA GLY A 321 -6.90 -1.49 -20.26
C GLY A 321 -5.65 -0.94 -20.97
N ALA A 322 -5.04 0.13 -20.47
CA ALA A 322 -3.94 0.82 -21.12
C ALA A 322 -2.61 0.03 -21.06
N LYS A 323 -2.25 -0.65 -22.16
CA LYS A 323 -1.02 -1.47 -22.25
C LYS A 323 0.30 -0.73 -22.00
N HIS A 324 0.33 0.59 -22.18
CA HIS A 324 1.51 1.42 -21.92
C HIS A 324 1.72 1.72 -20.42
N ILE A 325 0.68 1.57 -19.60
CA ILE A 325 0.77 1.75 -18.14
C ILE A 325 1.39 0.50 -17.50
N SER A 326 2.18 0.72 -16.45
CA SER A 326 2.86 -0.38 -15.76
C SER A 326 1.87 -1.43 -15.23
N LYS A 327 2.27 -2.71 -15.30
CA LYS A 327 1.45 -3.84 -14.84
C LYS A 327 1.00 -3.68 -13.39
N PHE A 328 1.83 -3.05 -12.55
CA PHE A 328 1.51 -2.78 -11.15
C PHE A 328 0.31 -1.85 -11.02
N ILE A 329 0.32 -0.69 -11.70
CA ILE A 329 -0.78 0.28 -11.68
C ILE A 329 -2.06 -0.32 -12.27
N ARG A 330 -1.95 -1.02 -13.40
CA ARG A 330 -3.09 -1.70 -14.03
C ARG A 330 -3.76 -2.69 -13.08
N LYS A 331 -2.95 -3.45 -12.31
CA LYS A 331 -3.44 -4.39 -11.29
C LYS A 331 -4.17 -3.67 -10.16
N GLU A 332 -3.67 -2.53 -9.70
CA GLU A 332 -4.34 -1.71 -8.68
C GLU A 332 -5.66 -1.12 -9.20
N ALA A 333 -5.72 -0.73 -10.48
CA ALA A 333 -6.96 -0.26 -11.09
C ALA A 333 -8.00 -1.38 -11.19
N PHE A 334 -7.60 -2.60 -11.57
CA PHE A 334 -8.51 -3.75 -11.51
C PHE A 334 -8.96 -4.08 -10.10
N TRP A 335 -8.07 -3.99 -9.10
CA TRP A 335 -8.46 -4.17 -7.71
C TRP A 335 -9.57 -3.17 -7.31
N ALA A 336 -9.42 -1.89 -7.68
CA ALA A 336 -10.44 -0.87 -7.46
C ALA A 336 -11.76 -1.18 -8.20
N LEU A 337 -11.70 -1.57 -9.48
CA LEU A 337 -12.88 -2.02 -10.25
C LEU A 337 -13.56 -3.22 -9.62
N SER A 338 -12.79 -4.15 -9.05
CA SER A 338 -13.33 -5.35 -8.41
C SER A 338 -14.10 -5.06 -7.13
N ASN A 339 -13.76 -3.97 -6.43
CA ASN A 339 -14.53 -3.50 -5.27
C ASN A 339 -15.88 -2.92 -5.71
N ILE A 340 -15.93 -2.21 -6.84
CA ILE A 340 -17.21 -1.76 -7.45
C ILE A 340 -18.04 -2.96 -7.91
N ALA A 341 -17.39 -3.95 -8.53
CA ALA A 341 -18.03 -5.18 -8.98
C ALA A 341 -18.61 -6.01 -7.83
N ALA A 342 -18.14 -5.81 -6.60
CA ALA A 342 -18.67 -6.45 -5.38
C ALA A 342 -19.78 -5.60 -4.71
N GLY A 343 -20.12 -4.44 -5.28
CA GLY A 343 -21.16 -3.54 -4.80
C GLY A 343 -22.59 -4.04 -5.10
N ASN A 344 -23.57 -3.16 -4.99
CA ASN A 344 -24.97 -3.50 -5.26
C ASN A 344 -25.28 -3.60 -6.78
N PRO A 345 -26.45 -4.13 -7.17
CA PRO A 345 -26.80 -4.31 -8.59
C PRO A 345 -26.74 -3.03 -9.43
N SER A 346 -27.08 -1.87 -8.87
CA SER A 346 -27.00 -0.58 -9.57
C SER A 346 -25.56 -0.18 -9.88
N GLN A 347 -24.64 -0.41 -8.94
CA GLN A 347 -23.20 -0.13 -9.12
C GLN A 347 -22.56 -1.05 -10.15
N ILE A 348 -22.93 -2.34 -10.12
CA ILE A 348 -22.46 -3.32 -11.10
C ILE A 348 -22.97 -2.95 -12.50
N LYS A 349 -24.24 -2.56 -12.62
CA LYS A 349 -24.81 -2.10 -13.88
C LYS A 349 -24.06 -0.90 -14.44
N GLN A 350 -23.80 0.13 -13.64
CA GLN A 350 -23.01 1.30 -14.06
C GLN A 350 -21.61 0.90 -14.52
N LEU A 351 -20.93 -0.01 -13.81
CA LEU A 351 -19.64 -0.54 -14.22
C LEU A 351 -19.70 -1.24 -15.60
N ILE A 352 -20.77 -1.97 -15.89
CA ILE A 352 -20.96 -2.64 -17.19
C ILE A 352 -21.24 -1.62 -18.29
N ASP A 353 -22.15 -0.66 -18.03
CA ASP A 353 -22.54 0.40 -18.95
C ASP A 353 -21.32 1.25 -19.36
N ASP A 354 -20.40 1.53 -18.43
CA ASP A 354 -19.14 2.25 -18.68
C ASP A 354 -18.05 1.40 -19.37
N GLY A 355 -18.32 0.12 -19.65
CA GLY A 355 -17.42 -0.74 -20.42
C GLY A 355 -16.55 -1.68 -19.57
N GLY A 356 -16.95 -1.99 -18.35
CA GLY A 356 -16.27 -2.94 -17.46
C GLY A 356 -15.99 -4.31 -18.11
N LEU A 357 -16.95 -4.86 -18.87
CA LEU A 357 -16.75 -6.13 -19.59
C LEU A 357 -15.74 -6.00 -20.74
N LYS A 358 -15.72 -4.85 -21.44
CA LYS A 358 -14.77 -4.60 -22.53
C LYS A 358 -13.33 -4.58 -22.01
N VAL A 359 -13.08 -3.95 -20.86
CA VAL A 359 -11.73 -3.95 -20.28
C VAL A 359 -11.32 -5.32 -19.76
N VAL A 360 -12.24 -6.10 -19.18
CA VAL A 360 -11.98 -7.51 -18.81
C VAL A 360 -11.62 -8.33 -20.04
N LYS A 361 -12.35 -8.17 -21.15
CA LYS A 361 -12.03 -8.84 -22.43
C LYS A 361 -10.60 -8.52 -22.87
N SER A 362 -10.26 -7.23 -22.86
CA SER A 362 -8.95 -6.76 -23.35
C SER A 362 -7.78 -7.43 -22.61
N VAL A 363 -7.92 -7.69 -21.30
CA VAL A 363 -6.86 -8.34 -20.52
C VAL A 363 -6.90 -9.87 -20.61
N PHE A 364 -8.03 -10.49 -20.92
CA PHE A 364 -8.08 -11.92 -21.21
C PHE A 364 -7.34 -12.25 -22.51
N GLU A 365 -7.35 -11.34 -23.47
CA GLU A 365 -6.63 -11.45 -24.74
C GLU A 365 -5.12 -11.19 -24.62
N GLU A 366 -4.66 -10.56 -23.54
CA GLU A 366 -3.25 -10.36 -23.26
C GLU A 366 -2.58 -11.62 -22.71
N ASP A 367 -1.31 -11.86 -23.04
CA ASP A 367 -0.51 -12.90 -22.38
C ASP A 367 0.07 -12.40 -21.05
N ASN A 368 -0.82 -12.07 -20.11
CA ASN A 368 -0.46 -11.59 -18.78
C ASN A 368 -1.33 -12.23 -17.70
N MET A 369 -0.85 -13.36 -17.17
CA MET A 369 -1.57 -14.14 -16.16
C MET A 369 -1.96 -13.36 -14.90
N GLN A 370 -1.17 -12.37 -14.48
CA GLN A 370 -1.53 -11.58 -13.30
C GLN A 370 -2.74 -10.70 -13.57
N LEU A 371 -2.79 -10.01 -14.71
CA LEU A 371 -3.94 -9.18 -15.08
C LEU A 371 -5.17 -10.02 -15.42
N GLN A 372 -4.97 -11.18 -16.06
CA GLN A 372 -6.06 -12.14 -16.29
C GLN A 372 -6.72 -12.59 -14.99
N LYS A 373 -5.94 -12.82 -13.91
CA LYS A 373 -6.48 -13.14 -12.59
C LYS A 373 -7.33 -12.01 -12.01
N GLU A 374 -6.90 -10.76 -12.14
CA GLU A 374 -7.69 -9.62 -11.66
C GLU A 374 -8.97 -9.40 -12.49
N GLY A 375 -8.89 -9.61 -13.81
CA GLY A 375 -10.06 -9.57 -14.70
C GLY A 375 -11.08 -10.66 -14.36
N LEU A 376 -10.62 -11.89 -14.10
CA LEU A 376 -11.48 -13.01 -13.65
C LEU A 376 -12.11 -12.72 -12.30
N TRP A 377 -11.33 -12.14 -11.37
CA TRP A 377 -11.85 -11.76 -10.06
C TRP A 377 -12.97 -10.72 -10.18
N SER A 378 -12.77 -9.70 -11.01
CA SER A 378 -13.77 -8.66 -11.28
C SER A 378 -15.03 -9.25 -11.92
N LEU A 379 -14.88 -10.12 -12.92
CA LEU A 379 -16.00 -10.80 -13.58
C LEU A 379 -16.81 -11.68 -12.61
N CYS A 380 -16.11 -12.43 -11.75
CA CYS A 380 -16.74 -13.26 -10.73
C CYS A 380 -17.54 -12.45 -9.71
N ASN A 381 -17.09 -11.23 -9.38
CA ASN A 381 -17.79 -10.33 -8.47
C ASN A 381 -19.05 -9.75 -9.14
N MET A 382 -18.97 -9.34 -10.42
CA MET A 382 -20.14 -8.88 -11.18
C MET A 382 -21.25 -9.94 -11.20
N LEU A 383 -20.88 -11.22 -11.31
CA LEU A 383 -21.80 -12.37 -11.27
C LEU A 383 -22.17 -12.84 -9.85
N GLY A 384 -21.72 -12.15 -8.80
CA GLY A 384 -21.89 -12.54 -7.40
C GLY A 384 -23.24 -12.13 -6.79
N ASN A 385 -23.88 -11.09 -7.32
CA ASN A 385 -25.16 -10.58 -6.83
C ASN A 385 -26.32 -11.12 -7.66
N ALA A 386 -27.44 -11.46 -7.01
CA ALA A 386 -28.55 -12.23 -7.58
C ALA A 386 -29.47 -11.44 -8.53
N GLU A 387 -29.53 -10.10 -8.41
CA GLU A 387 -30.38 -9.28 -9.27
C GLU A 387 -29.61 -8.85 -10.53
N GLY A 388 -30.23 -9.03 -11.71
CA GLY A 388 -29.65 -8.64 -13.01
C GLY A 388 -28.53 -9.56 -13.53
N THR A 389 -28.16 -10.62 -12.80
CA THR A 389 -27.03 -11.50 -13.17
C THR A 389 -27.22 -12.17 -14.53
N TYR A 390 -28.47 -12.46 -14.91
CA TYR A 390 -28.80 -13.05 -16.22
C TYR A 390 -28.39 -12.12 -17.36
N ASP A 391 -28.76 -10.83 -17.29
CA ASP A 391 -28.43 -9.82 -18.31
C ASP A 391 -26.91 -9.60 -18.41
N ILE A 392 -26.20 -9.71 -17.27
CA ILE A 392 -24.73 -9.68 -17.23
C ILE A 392 -24.17 -10.90 -17.98
N ALA A 393 -24.69 -12.10 -17.73
CA ALA A 393 -24.28 -13.31 -18.41
C ALA A 393 -24.57 -13.25 -19.93
N GLU A 394 -25.70 -12.70 -20.36
CA GLU A 394 -25.97 -12.44 -21.78
C GLU A 394 -24.98 -11.44 -22.37
N SER A 395 -24.60 -10.41 -21.61
CA SER A 395 -23.57 -9.45 -22.02
C SER A 395 -22.19 -10.10 -22.17
N ILE A 396 -21.84 -11.07 -21.32
CA ILE A 396 -20.61 -11.86 -21.41
C ILE A 396 -20.57 -12.64 -22.74
N VAL A 397 -21.67 -13.29 -23.12
CA VAL A 397 -21.75 -14.04 -24.38
C VAL A 397 -21.73 -13.10 -25.59
N SER A 398 -22.61 -12.10 -25.62
CA SER A 398 -22.74 -11.17 -26.75
C SER A 398 -21.48 -10.34 -27.02
N GLN A 399 -20.66 -10.07 -26.01
CA GLN A 399 -19.37 -9.39 -26.17
C GLN A 399 -18.20 -10.33 -26.52
N GLY A 400 -18.45 -11.63 -26.70
CA GLY A 400 -17.42 -12.64 -27.01
C GLY A 400 -16.47 -12.92 -25.85
N LEU A 401 -16.89 -12.64 -24.61
CA LEU A 401 -16.08 -12.90 -23.42
C LEU A 401 -16.07 -14.40 -23.08
N LEU A 402 -17.13 -15.14 -23.44
CA LEU A 402 -17.21 -16.59 -23.28
C LEU A 402 -16.08 -17.32 -24.02
N GLU A 403 -15.80 -16.92 -25.27
CA GLU A 403 -14.67 -17.46 -26.06
C GLU A 403 -13.32 -17.20 -25.37
N CYS A 404 -13.16 -16.02 -24.76
CA CYS A 404 -11.97 -15.70 -23.98
C CYS A 404 -11.84 -16.62 -22.77
N MET A 405 -12.93 -16.91 -22.07
CA MET A 405 -12.95 -17.85 -20.93
C MET A 405 -12.59 -19.28 -21.36
N ILE A 406 -13.08 -19.75 -22.52
CA ILE A 406 -12.69 -21.05 -23.09
C ILE A 406 -11.17 -21.10 -23.32
N ARG A 407 -10.57 -20.03 -23.84
CA ARG A 407 -9.10 -19.93 -23.98
C ARG A 407 -8.37 -19.94 -22.64
N LEU A 408 -8.94 -19.36 -21.59
CA LEU A 408 -8.36 -19.41 -20.24
C LEU A 408 -8.34 -20.81 -19.65
N LEU A 409 -9.32 -21.67 -19.96
CA LEU A 409 -9.34 -23.08 -19.54
C LEU A 409 -8.16 -23.90 -20.12
N LYS A 410 -7.62 -23.48 -21.28
CA LYS A 410 -6.46 -24.11 -21.92
C LYS A 410 -5.13 -23.73 -21.27
N LYS A 411 -5.10 -22.77 -20.34
CA LYS A 411 -3.86 -22.35 -19.65
C LYS A 411 -3.38 -23.43 -18.66
N ASN A 412 -2.09 -23.36 -18.31
CA ASN A 412 -1.45 -24.26 -17.33
C ASN A 412 -1.57 -23.76 -15.89
N ASP A 413 -1.97 -22.51 -15.67
CA ASP A 413 -2.12 -21.96 -14.31
C ASP A 413 -3.39 -22.48 -13.66
N PHE A 414 -3.22 -23.35 -12.65
CA PHE A 414 -4.31 -23.96 -11.91
C PHE A 414 -5.34 -22.93 -11.40
N LYS A 415 -4.91 -21.79 -10.87
CA LYS A 415 -5.82 -20.79 -10.28
C LYS A 415 -6.69 -20.12 -11.35
N ILE A 416 -6.14 -19.87 -12.55
CA ILE A 416 -6.91 -19.33 -13.67
C ILE A 416 -7.97 -20.35 -14.11
N VAL A 417 -7.59 -21.60 -14.36
CA VAL A 417 -8.52 -22.63 -14.83
C VAL A 417 -9.61 -22.89 -13.79
N ASP A 418 -9.23 -23.08 -12.52
CA ASP A 418 -10.14 -23.33 -11.40
C ASP A 418 -11.20 -22.23 -11.25
N LYS A 419 -10.75 -20.96 -11.29
CA LYS A 419 -11.65 -19.81 -11.15
C LYS A 419 -12.52 -19.59 -12.39
N THR A 420 -12.01 -19.92 -13.57
CA THR A 420 -12.78 -19.86 -14.82
C THR A 420 -13.92 -20.89 -14.81
N LEU A 421 -13.65 -22.13 -14.36
CA LEU A 421 -14.68 -23.16 -14.21
C LEU A 421 -15.78 -22.73 -13.21
N ASP A 422 -15.41 -22.13 -12.07
CA ASP A 422 -16.39 -21.59 -11.12
C ASP A 422 -17.26 -20.51 -11.74
N CYS A 423 -16.67 -19.64 -12.56
CA CYS A 423 -17.38 -18.57 -13.25
C CYS A 423 -18.35 -19.14 -14.31
N LEU A 424 -17.92 -20.11 -15.11
CA LEU A 424 -18.76 -20.79 -16.11
C LEU A 424 -19.92 -21.54 -15.47
N TYR A 425 -19.67 -22.26 -14.37
CA TYR A 425 -20.72 -22.97 -13.64
C TYR A 425 -21.84 -22.01 -13.19
N LYS A 426 -21.48 -20.83 -12.68
CA LYS A 426 -22.45 -19.79 -12.32
C LYS A 426 -23.24 -19.31 -13.53
N ILE A 427 -22.57 -19.02 -14.65
CA ILE A 427 -23.21 -18.56 -15.89
C ILE A 427 -24.22 -19.60 -16.38
N PHE A 428 -23.83 -20.87 -16.48
CA PHE A 428 -24.73 -21.93 -16.95
C PHE A 428 -25.92 -22.13 -16.01
N ASN A 429 -25.69 -22.06 -14.70
CA ASN A 429 -26.77 -22.17 -13.71
C ASN A 429 -27.83 -21.05 -13.85
N LEU A 430 -27.49 -19.88 -14.38
CA LEU A 430 -28.47 -18.82 -14.64
C LEU A 430 -29.40 -19.15 -15.82
N GLY A 431 -28.93 -19.98 -16.76
CA GLY A 431 -29.71 -20.39 -17.93
C GLY A 431 -30.70 -21.52 -17.65
N GLU A 432 -30.55 -22.24 -16.55
CA GLU A 432 -31.42 -23.39 -16.21
C GLU A 432 -32.90 -23.00 -16.07
N GLU A 433 -33.18 -21.76 -15.66
CA GLU A 433 -34.54 -21.25 -15.53
C GLU A 433 -35.19 -20.90 -16.89
N LYS A 434 -34.41 -20.87 -17.99
CA LYS A 434 -34.88 -20.51 -19.34
C LYS A 434 -34.39 -21.54 -20.36
N GLN A 435 -35.26 -22.49 -20.71
CA GLN A 435 -34.95 -23.54 -21.68
C GLN A 435 -35.31 -23.14 -23.13
N PRO A 436 -34.47 -23.45 -24.13
CA PRO A 436 -33.16 -24.07 -24.00
C PRO A 436 -32.13 -23.12 -23.35
N ASN A 437 -31.24 -23.68 -22.54
CA ASN A 437 -30.21 -22.90 -21.85
C ASN A 437 -29.26 -22.23 -22.87
N PHE A 438 -29.49 -20.94 -23.10
CA PHE A 438 -28.74 -20.14 -24.09
C PHE A 438 -27.22 -20.17 -23.86
N PHE A 439 -26.77 -20.19 -22.60
CA PHE A 439 -25.35 -20.09 -22.28
C PHE A 439 -24.60 -21.38 -22.55
N THR A 440 -25.21 -22.53 -22.30
CA THR A 440 -24.62 -23.85 -22.58
C THR A 440 -24.54 -24.08 -24.08
N TYR A 441 -25.60 -23.74 -24.82
CA TYR A 441 -25.60 -23.80 -26.28
C TYR A 441 -24.50 -22.91 -26.89
N ALA A 442 -24.37 -21.66 -26.43
CA ALA A 442 -23.31 -20.77 -26.89
C ALA A 442 -21.90 -21.29 -26.54
N PHE A 443 -21.75 -22.06 -25.46
CA PHE A 443 -20.47 -22.68 -25.09
C PHE A 443 -20.14 -23.88 -25.97
N GLU A 444 -21.13 -24.69 -26.34
CA GLU A 444 -20.99 -25.80 -27.29
C GLU A 444 -20.59 -25.33 -28.68
N GLU A 445 -21.26 -24.29 -29.21
CA GLU A 445 -20.96 -23.70 -30.52
C GLU A 445 -19.54 -23.10 -30.62
N LEU A 446 -18.89 -22.87 -29.47
CA LEU A 446 -17.51 -22.37 -29.38
C LEU A 446 -16.49 -23.48 -29.06
N ASP A 447 -16.85 -24.75 -29.29
CA ASP A 447 -16.05 -25.94 -28.99
C ASP A 447 -15.59 -26.01 -27.52
N GLY A 448 -16.37 -25.41 -26.61
CA GLY A 448 -16.03 -25.35 -25.19
C GLY A 448 -16.06 -26.73 -24.53
N MET A 449 -16.90 -27.63 -25.04
CA MET A 449 -17.05 -29.00 -24.52
C MET A 449 -15.77 -29.83 -24.68
N ASP A 450 -15.10 -29.72 -25.83
CA ASP A 450 -13.82 -30.41 -26.08
C ASP A 450 -12.80 -30.02 -25.00
N VAL A 451 -12.76 -28.74 -24.62
CA VAL A 451 -11.86 -28.25 -23.58
C VAL A 451 -12.20 -28.81 -22.21
N LEU A 452 -13.48 -28.95 -21.87
CA LEU A 452 -13.89 -29.58 -20.61
C LEU A 452 -13.52 -31.06 -20.56
N PHE A 453 -13.64 -31.79 -21.69
CA PHE A 453 -13.19 -33.18 -21.80
C PHE A 453 -11.67 -33.29 -21.68
N GLU A 454 -10.90 -32.44 -22.36
CA GLU A 454 -9.43 -32.39 -22.23
C GLU A 454 -9.00 -32.16 -20.78
N LEU A 455 -9.71 -31.29 -20.04
CA LEU A 455 -9.43 -31.05 -18.63
C LEU A 455 -9.59 -32.30 -17.76
N GLN A 456 -10.42 -33.27 -18.15
CA GLN A 456 -10.58 -34.52 -17.40
C GLN A 456 -9.33 -35.41 -17.45
N TYR A 457 -8.51 -35.29 -18.50
CA TYR A 457 -7.27 -36.05 -18.63
C TYR A 457 -6.07 -35.38 -17.96
N LYS A 458 -6.24 -34.17 -17.40
CA LYS A 458 -5.17 -33.48 -16.66
C LYS A 458 -5.00 -34.08 -15.25
N GLN A 459 -3.78 -34.07 -14.73
CA GLN A 459 -3.41 -34.66 -13.42
C GLN A 459 -4.03 -34.01 -12.17
N SER A 460 -4.99 -33.08 -12.31
CA SER A 460 -5.58 -32.38 -11.17
C SER A 460 -6.97 -32.92 -10.85
N ASP A 461 -7.08 -33.64 -9.73
CA ASP A 461 -8.36 -34.16 -9.22
C ASP A 461 -9.41 -33.06 -9.01
N VAL A 462 -8.98 -31.84 -8.65
CA VAL A 462 -9.90 -30.71 -8.42
C VAL A 462 -10.48 -30.21 -9.74
N LEU A 463 -9.63 -30.00 -10.75
CA LEU A 463 -10.08 -29.55 -12.07
C LEU A 463 -10.93 -30.61 -12.75
N PHE A 464 -10.54 -31.89 -12.64
CA PHE A 464 -11.32 -33.04 -13.11
C PHE A 464 -12.74 -33.03 -12.51
N LYS A 465 -12.85 -32.93 -11.18
CA LYS A 465 -14.17 -32.93 -10.52
C LYS A 465 -15.03 -31.73 -10.92
N LYS A 466 -14.42 -30.55 -11.09
CA LYS A 466 -15.16 -29.35 -11.50
C LYS A 466 -15.62 -29.42 -12.96
N SER A 467 -14.77 -29.85 -13.89
CA SER A 467 -15.16 -30.01 -15.29
C SER A 467 -16.21 -31.11 -15.46
N GLN A 468 -16.03 -32.25 -14.78
CA GLN A 468 -17.01 -33.34 -14.77
C GLN A 468 -18.36 -32.86 -14.22
N ARG A 469 -18.37 -32.09 -13.13
CA ARG A 469 -19.61 -31.52 -12.57
C ARG A 469 -20.32 -30.58 -13.55
N ILE A 470 -19.60 -29.76 -14.31
CA ILE A 470 -20.20 -28.90 -15.34
C ILE A 470 -20.86 -29.77 -16.42
N ILE A 471 -20.14 -30.79 -16.92
CA ILE A 471 -20.65 -31.69 -17.97
C ILE A 471 -21.92 -32.40 -17.48
N ILE A 472 -21.88 -32.99 -16.29
CA ILE A 472 -23.00 -33.75 -15.73
C ILE A 472 -24.24 -32.87 -15.55
N ASN A 473 -24.05 -31.66 -15.04
CA ASN A 473 -25.18 -30.82 -14.65
C ASN A 473 -25.85 -30.10 -15.83
N PHE A 474 -25.14 -29.87 -16.93
CA PHE A 474 -25.60 -28.94 -17.98
C PHE A 474 -25.58 -29.51 -19.40
N PHE A 475 -24.90 -30.63 -19.63
CA PHE A 475 -24.66 -31.18 -20.97
C PHE A 475 -24.98 -32.68 -21.07
N HIS A 476 -25.60 -33.27 -20.05
CA HIS A 476 -26.17 -34.61 -20.18
C HIS A 476 -27.55 -34.52 -20.80
N SER A 477 -27.72 -35.22 -21.92
CA SER A 477 -29.00 -35.46 -22.58
C SER A 477 -29.85 -36.39 -21.72
N ASP A 478 -31.06 -35.97 -21.37
CA ASP A 478 -32.08 -36.82 -20.72
C ASP A 478 -32.58 -37.98 -21.62
N ASP A 479 -32.06 -38.10 -22.86
CA ASP A 479 -32.48 -39.09 -23.86
C ASP A 479 -32.09 -40.55 -23.56
N ASP A 480 -31.35 -40.84 -22.48
CA ASP A 480 -30.97 -42.20 -22.08
C ASP A 480 -31.92 -42.84 -21.04
N THR A 481 -33.10 -42.26 -20.79
CA THR A 481 -34.11 -42.85 -19.85
C THR A 481 -35.41 -43.32 -20.49
N SER A 482 -35.47 -43.42 -21.81
CA SER A 482 -36.56 -44.11 -22.51
C SER A 482 -36.05 -45.31 -23.29
N ASP A 483 -35.90 -46.44 -22.60
CA ASP A 483 -36.14 -47.80 -23.13
C ASP A 483 -36.52 -48.77 -22.00
#